data_AF-A0A381CBC9-F1
#
_entry.id   AF-A0A381CBC9-F1
#
_cell.length_a   1.000
_cell.length_b   1.000
_cell.length_c   1.000
_cell.angle_alpha   90.00
_cell.angle_beta   90.00
_cell.angle_gamma   90.00
#
_symmetry.space_group_name_H-M   'P 1'
#
loop_
_entity.id
_entity.type
_entity.pdbx_description
1 polymer ?
#
loop_
_entity_poly.entity_id
_entity_poly.type
_entity_poly.pdbx_seq_one_letter_code
_entity_poly.pdbx_strand_id
1 'polypeptide(L)'
;MSNTTKGKPSKKTTIINQCKINDFNAMMKEAGDAMDRVLARREKDLENWGNNEQEEFYAIFGSKGERLVHVNMPIKGVENIVEMTALYVMKDCIRRLCKIKKTLTTDSYINLIYDPDNPEAPTNSKIPRDPGLPDTFCAYVNYEQQNNYKIYIGINFTGRINANNFRTCEIVMGKGSRVASLCHEISHFEKTFLDSSIGGIGTADYDVNGQKPKSRKDDKWSYKQHLEGAKKLVNKGSENVFDNAYNIEKYFEIIV
;
A
#
# COMPACT_ATOMS: atom_id res chain seq x y z
N MET A 1 4.80 -53.69 39.85
CA MET A 1 5.89 -52.73 39.54
C MET A 1 5.43 -51.88 38.37
N SER A 2 4.99 -50.65 38.63
CA SER A 2 4.47 -49.73 37.61
C SER A 2 5.57 -48.79 37.13
N ASN A 3 5.95 -48.89 35.86
CA ASN A 3 6.88 -47.95 35.21
C ASN A 3 6.18 -46.60 34.99
N THR A 4 6.57 -45.60 35.78
CA THR A 4 6.23 -44.19 35.55
C THR A 4 7.36 -43.53 34.76
N THR A 5 7.19 -43.39 33.44
CA THR A 5 8.02 -42.51 32.62
C THR A 5 7.58 -41.05 32.83
N LYS A 6 8.37 -40.30 33.62
CA LYS A 6 8.29 -38.84 33.69
C LYS A 6 8.76 -38.25 32.36
N GLY A 7 7.83 -37.96 31.46
CA GLY A 7 8.10 -37.13 30.29
C GLY A 7 8.42 -35.70 30.72
N LYS A 8 9.65 -35.24 30.46
CA LYS A 8 9.99 -33.81 30.53
C LYS A 8 9.20 -33.07 29.44
N PRO A 9 8.49 -31.96 29.74
CA PRO A 9 7.97 -31.11 28.69
C PRO A 9 9.15 -30.42 28.01
N SER A 10 9.37 -30.73 26.73
CA SER A 10 10.33 -30.02 25.89
C SER A 10 9.77 -28.62 25.57
N LYS A 11 9.93 -27.67 26.50
CA LYS A 11 9.77 -26.26 26.18
C LYS A 11 10.99 -25.77 25.40
N LYS A 12 11.05 -26.09 24.10
CA LYS A 12 11.59 -25.11 23.14
C LYS A 12 10.48 -24.07 22.93
N THR A 13 10.29 -23.22 23.93
CA THR A 13 9.52 -22.00 23.74
C THR A 13 10.40 -21.09 22.89
N THR A 14 10.39 -21.29 21.58
CA THR A 14 10.83 -20.24 20.67
C THR A 14 9.89 -19.09 20.96
N ILE A 15 10.36 -18.09 21.69
CA ILE A 15 9.67 -16.82 21.85
C ILE A 15 9.75 -16.19 20.46
N ILE A 16 8.79 -16.55 19.61
CA ILE A 16 8.56 -15.89 18.35
C ILE A 16 8.03 -14.53 18.76
N ASN A 17 8.66 -13.45 18.28
CA ASN A 17 8.06 -12.11 18.34
C ASN A 17 6.79 -12.14 17.47
N GLN A 18 5.71 -12.74 17.97
CA GLN A 18 4.36 -12.44 17.51
C GLN A 18 4.23 -10.93 17.57
N CYS A 19 3.75 -10.32 16.49
CA CYS A 19 3.49 -8.90 16.47
C CYS A 19 2.50 -8.61 17.58
N LYS A 20 3.03 -8.13 18.70
CA LYS A 20 2.22 -7.68 19.80
C LYS A 20 1.54 -6.43 19.27
N ILE A 21 0.30 -6.57 18.82
CA ILE A 21 -0.64 -5.49 18.56
C ILE A 21 -0.97 -4.88 19.92
N ASN A 22 0.02 -4.30 20.60
CA ASN A 22 -0.18 -3.77 21.94
C ASN A 22 -0.95 -2.45 21.86
N ASP A 23 -0.91 -1.77 20.71
CA ASP A 23 -1.71 -0.57 20.47
C ASP A 23 -1.80 -0.27 18.95
N PHE A 24 -3.02 -0.38 18.40
CA PHE A 24 -3.30 -0.02 17.00
C PHE A 24 -2.98 1.45 16.72
N ASN A 25 -3.32 2.36 17.64
CA ASN A 25 -3.10 3.79 17.47
C ASN A 25 -1.61 4.12 17.46
N ALA A 26 -0.81 3.47 18.32
CA ALA A 26 0.64 3.63 18.32
C ALA A 26 1.27 3.17 16.99
N MET A 27 0.84 2.03 16.46
CA MET A 27 1.29 1.53 15.14
C MET A 27 0.94 2.51 14.02
N MET A 28 -0.28 3.03 14.01
CA MET A 28 -0.72 3.98 12.99
C MET A 28 -0.01 5.33 13.11
N LYS A 29 0.29 5.77 14.34
CA LYS A 29 1.09 6.97 14.58
C LYS A 29 2.53 6.79 14.06
N GLU A 30 3.17 5.67 14.39
CA GLU A 30 4.52 5.34 13.90
C GLU A 30 4.58 5.33 12.37
N ALA A 31 3.63 4.62 11.73
CA ALA A 31 3.55 4.57 10.28
C ALA A 31 3.24 5.95 9.67
N GLY A 32 2.38 6.75 10.31
CA GLY A 32 2.06 8.11 9.90
C GLY A 32 3.27 9.05 9.94
N ASP A 33 4.02 9.04 11.05
CA ASP A 33 5.23 9.86 11.22
C ASP A 33 6.34 9.43 10.23
N ALA A 34 6.44 8.12 9.94
CA ALA A 34 7.37 7.59 8.94
C ALA A 34 6.96 7.94 7.50
N MET A 35 5.67 7.91 7.21
CA MET A 35 5.14 8.32 5.91
C MET A 35 5.45 9.79 5.61
N ASP A 36 5.37 10.68 6.60
CA ASP A 36 5.73 12.10 6.41
C ASP A 36 7.21 12.25 5.99
N ARG A 37 8.12 11.44 6.57
CA ARG A 37 9.54 11.44 6.18
C ARG A 37 9.75 10.92 4.76
N VAL A 38 9.10 9.81 4.40
CA VAL A 38 9.20 9.22 3.06
C VAL A 38 8.66 10.18 1.99
N LEU A 39 7.49 10.78 2.22
CA LEU A 39 6.90 11.76 1.30
C LEU A 39 7.80 12.99 1.14
N ALA A 40 8.31 13.55 2.23
CA ALA A 40 9.22 14.70 2.18
C ALA A 40 10.52 14.37 1.44
N ARG A 41 11.05 13.15 1.61
CA ARG A 41 12.22 12.71 0.86
C ARG A 41 11.93 12.59 -0.62
N ARG A 42 10.82 11.97 -1.00
CA ARG A 42 10.47 11.84 -2.42
C ARG A 42 10.15 13.16 -3.09
N GLU A 43 9.52 14.10 -2.38
CA GLU A 43 9.34 15.48 -2.85
C GLU A 43 10.70 16.11 -3.18
N LYS A 44 11.66 16.00 -2.26
CA LYS A 44 13.03 16.50 -2.45
C LYS A 44 13.77 15.79 -3.59
N ASP A 45 13.60 14.48 -3.77
CA ASP A 45 14.22 13.73 -4.87
C ASP A 45 13.69 14.23 -6.23
N LEU A 46 12.38 14.53 -6.33
CA LEU A 46 11.79 15.07 -7.56
C LEU A 46 12.17 16.54 -7.84
N GLU A 47 12.57 17.30 -6.82
CA GLU A 47 13.15 18.64 -6.97
C GLU A 47 14.63 18.57 -7.38
N ASN A 48 15.40 17.68 -6.78
CA ASN A 48 16.82 17.47 -7.07
C ASN A 48 16.99 16.34 -8.09
N TRP A 49 16.41 16.55 -9.28
CA TRP A 49 16.31 15.53 -10.34
C TRP A 49 17.65 15.18 -11.01
N GLY A 50 18.53 14.52 -10.25
CA GLY A 50 19.87 14.12 -10.64
C GLY A 50 19.93 12.73 -11.29
N ASN A 51 21.16 12.26 -11.55
CA ASN A 51 21.38 10.97 -12.20
C ASN A 51 20.86 9.80 -11.37
N ASN A 52 21.06 9.82 -10.05
CA ASN A 52 20.62 8.75 -9.16
C ASN A 52 19.09 8.63 -9.15
N GLU A 53 18.39 9.77 -9.06
CA GLU A 53 16.94 9.83 -9.05
C GLU A 53 16.36 9.37 -10.39
N GLN A 54 17.00 9.74 -11.50
CA GLN A 54 16.63 9.27 -12.83
C GLN A 54 16.84 7.77 -13.03
N GLU A 55 17.97 7.22 -12.56
CA GLU A 55 18.27 5.78 -12.63
C GLU A 55 17.28 4.96 -11.79
N GLU A 56 17.01 5.40 -10.56
CA GLU A 56 16.04 4.74 -9.69
C GLU A 56 14.63 4.79 -10.30
N PHE A 57 14.20 5.97 -10.77
CA PHE A 57 12.90 6.13 -11.41
C PHE A 57 12.74 5.24 -12.64
N TYR A 58 13.78 5.17 -13.49
CA TYR A 58 13.79 4.29 -14.64
C TYR A 58 13.71 2.81 -14.22
N ALA A 59 14.42 2.40 -13.17
CA ALA A 59 14.36 1.04 -12.66
C ALA A 59 12.96 0.66 -12.12
N ILE A 60 12.24 1.61 -11.53
CA ILE A 60 10.91 1.39 -10.93
C ILE A 60 9.81 1.40 -11.99
N PHE A 61 9.84 2.37 -12.90
CA PHE A 61 8.76 2.61 -13.87
C PHE A 61 9.06 2.10 -15.27
N GLY A 62 10.31 1.77 -15.61
CA GLY A 62 10.71 1.43 -16.98
C GLY A 62 10.53 2.60 -17.95
N SER A 63 10.47 3.82 -17.41
CA SER A 63 10.21 5.05 -18.15
C SER A 63 11.17 6.12 -17.68
N LYS A 64 11.73 6.89 -18.61
CA LYS A 64 12.50 8.08 -18.25
C LYS A 64 11.56 9.20 -17.80
N GLY A 65 12.05 10.12 -16.98
CA GLY A 65 11.25 11.21 -16.41
C GLY A 65 10.70 12.17 -17.46
N GLU A 66 11.44 12.39 -18.55
CA GLU A 66 11.08 13.26 -19.67
C GLU A 66 10.10 12.63 -20.67
N ARG A 67 9.83 11.32 -20.55
CA ARG A 67 8.88 10.65 -21.44
C ARG A 67 7.50 11.28 -21.28
N LEU A 68 6.89 11.66 -22.41
CA LEU A 68 5.50 12.09 -22.45
C LEU A 68 4.57 10.88 -22.26
N VAL A 69 3.59 11.03 -21.38
CA VAL A 69 2.60 10.01 -21.03
C VAL A 69 1.21 10.63 -20.97
N HIS A 70 0.22 9.79 -21.24
CA HIS A 70 -1.19 10.17 -21.26
C HIS A 70 -1.85 9.85 -19.93
N VAL A 71 -2.26 10.88 -19.21
CA VAL A 71 -2.88 10.72 -17.89
C VAL A 71 -4.30 11.24 -17.91
N ASN A 72 -5.22 10.44 -17.39
CA ASN A 72 -6.59 10.89 -17.17
C ASN A 72 -6.62 11.88 -15.98
N MET A 73 -7.03 13.11 -16.27
CA MET A 73 -7.27 14.19 -15.30
C MET A 73 -8.72 14.62 -15.43
N PRO A 74 -9.65 13.91 -14.79
CA PRO A 74 -11.05 14.05 -15.11
C PRO A 74 -11.59 15.45 -14.76
N ILE A 75 -12.45 15.99 -15.63
CA ILE A 75 -13.12 17.28 -15.43
C ILE A 75 -14.62 17.01 -15.38
N LYS A 76 -15.30 17.36 -14.27
CA LYS A 76 -16.77 17.22 -14.13
C LYS A 76 -17.35 15.85 -14.52
N GLY A 77 -16.72 14.75 -14.12
CA GLY A 77 -17.19 13.39 -14.40
C GLY A 77 -16.73 12.81 -15.75
N VAL A 78 -16.01 13.59 -16.56
CA VAL A 78 -15.63 13.21 -17.93
C VAL A 78 -14.13 12.91 -17.97
N GLU A 79 -13.78 11.80 -18.61
CA GLU A 79 -12.39 11.49 -18.91
C GLU A 79 -11.75 12.63 -19.71
N ASN A 80 -10.60 13.10 -19.23
CA ASN A 80 -9.87 14.16 -19.89
C ASN A 80 -8.40 13.78 -19.88
N ILE A 81 -7.95 13.23 -21.00
CA ILE A 81 -6.58 12.75 -21.18
C ILE A 81 -5.69 13.95 -21.46
N VAL A 82 -4.69 14.13 -20.61
CA VAL A 82 -3.68 15.17 -20.74
C VAL A 82 -2.33 14.54 -20.94
N GLU A 83 -1.56 15.06 -21.88
CA GLU A 83 -0.17 14.68 -22.10
C GLU A 83 0.73 15.49 -21.14
N MET A 84 1.61 14.79 -20.43
CA MET A 84 2.59 15.40 -19.53
C MET A 84 3.81 14.49 -19.38
N THR A 85 4.90 15.01 -18.81
CA THR A 85 6.09 14.19 -18.54
C THR A 85 5.83 13.23 -17.38
N ALA A 86 6.40 12.03 -17.45
CA ALA A 86 6.37 11.04 -16.38
C ALA A 86 6.82 11.61 -15.02
N LEU A 87 7.84 12.48 -15.03
CA LEU A 87 8.30 13.21 -13.85
C LEU A 87 7.18 14.07 -13.25
N TYR A 88 6.42 14.79 -14.09
CA TYR A 88 5.32 15.62 -13.61
C TYR A 88 4.17 14.79 -13.04
N VAL A 89 3.89 13.61 -13.61
CA VAL A 89 2.91 12.67 -13.02
C VAL A 89 3.28 12.33 -11.58
N MET A 90 4.56 12.04 -11.32
CA MET A 90 5.01 11.70 -9.97
C MET A 90 5.10 12.91 -9.03
N LYS A 91 5.36 14.11 -9.55
CA LYS A 91 5.23 15.36 -8.77
C LYS A 91 3.78 15.58 -8.33
N ASP A 92 2.83 15.38 -9.23
CA ASP A 92 1.40 15.49 -8.93
C ASP A 92 0.95 14.40 -7.93
N CYS A 93 1.45 13.17 -8.10
CA CYS A 93 1.27 12.06 -7.16
C CYS A 93 1.65 12.48 -5.73
N ILE A 94 2.91 12.86 -5.50
CA ILE A 94 3.38 13.22 -4.16
C ILE A 94 2.62 14.40 -3.57
N ARG A 95 2.38 15.44 -4.38
CA ARG A 95 1.58 16.59 -3.97
C ARG A 95 0.20 16.18 -3.42
N ARG A 96 -0.48 15.25 -4.10
CA ARG A 96 -1.79 14.75 -3.68
C ARG A 96 -1.72 13.87 -2.44
N LEU A 97 -0.76 12.95 -2.40
CA LEU A 97 -0.53 12.09 -1.23
C LEU A 97 -0.24 12.93 0.02
N CYS A 98 0.60 13.96 -0.09
CA CYS A 98 0.85 14.93 0.97
C CYS A 98 -0.41 15.67 1.41
N LYS A 99 -1.27 16.11 0.47
CA LYS A 99 -2.54 16.76 0.80
C LYS A 99 -3.48 15.84 1.56
N ILE A 100 -3.65 14.59 1.11
CA ILE A 100 -4.50 13.61 1.79
C ILE A 100 -3.94 13.31 3.17
N LYS A 101 -2.64 13.01 3.28
CA LYS A 101 -1.96 12.69 4.54
C LYS A 101 -2.15 13.77 5.60
N LYS A 102 -2.13 15.05 5.22
CA LYS A 102 -2.40 16.18 6.15
C LYS A 102 -3.81 16.17 6.75
N THR A 103 -4.77 15.50 6.11
CA THR A 103 -6.15 15.36 6.62
C THR A 103 -6.37 14.10 7.45
N LEU A 104 -5.45 13.15 7.41
CA LEU A 104 -5.59 11.88 8.14
C LEU A 104 -5.29 12.08 9.62
N THR A 105 -6.20 11.60 10.46
CA THR A 105 -6.00 11.46 11.92
C THR A 105 -5.96 9.99 12.30
N THR A 106 -5.73 9.67 13.57
CA THR A 106 -5.87 8.29 14.05
C THR A 106 -7.24 7.69 13.73
N ASP A 107 -8.29 8.50 13.77
CA ASP A 107 -9.68 8.09 13.47
C ASP A 107 -9.92 7.82 11.99
N SER A 108 -8.99 8.20 11.10
CA SER A 108 -9.03 7.81 9.69
C SER A 108 -8.71 6.33 9.48
N TYR A 109 -8.04 5.67 10.44
CA TYR A 109 -7.66 4.27 10.32
C TYR A 109 -8.66 3.37 11.01
N ILE A 110 -9.30 2.48 10.24
CA ILE A 110 -10.30 1.54 10.74
C ILE A 110 -9.62 0.21 11.01
N ASN A 111 -9.57 -0.20 12.27
CA ASN A 111 -8.99 -1.47 12.67
C ASN A 111 -9.90 -2.64 12.26
N LEU A 112 -9.52 -3.39 11.22
CA LEU A 112 -10.15 -4.65 10.81
C LEU A 112 -9.20 -5.84 11.01
N ILE A 113 -8.21 -5.70 11.89
CA ILE A 113 -7.25 -6.76 12.17
C ILE A 113 -7.98 -7.93 12.81
N TYR A 114 -7.92 -9.08 12.16
CA TYR A 114 -8.47 -10.34 12.64
C TYR A 114 -7.48 -11.44 12.34
N ASP A 115 -7.03 -12.17 13.36
CA ASP A 115 -6.14 -13.31 13.20
C ASP A 115 -6.96 -14.61 13.06
N PRO A 116 -7.11 -15.18 11.86
CA PRO A 116 -7.86 -16.42 11.67
C PRO A 116 -7.23 -17.62 12.38
N ASP A 117 -5.92 -17.57 12.66
CA ASP A 117 -5.20 -18.63 13.39
C ASP A 117 -5.42 -18.54 14.91
N ASN A 118 -5.92 -17.39 15.39
CA ASN A 118 -6.24 -17.15 16.79
C ASN A 118 -7.53 -16.32 16.93
N PRO A 119 -8.70 -16.92 16.62
CA PRO A 119 -9.98 -16.20 16.54
C PRO A 119 -10.41 -15.59 17.89
N GLU A 120 -10.00 -16.18 19.00
CA GLU A 120 -10.32 -15.74 20.37
C GLU A 120 -9.34 -14.68 20.90
N ALA A 121 -8.38 -14.19 20.10
CA ALA A 121 -7.43 -13.18 20.54
C ALA A 121 -8.16 -11.89 20.95
N PRO A 122 -7.92 -11.34 22.15
CA PRO A 122 -8.60 -10.12 22.61
C PRO A 122 -8.21 -8.87 21.79
N THR A 123 -7.12 -8.97 21.01
CA THR A 123 -6.65 -7.95 20.06
C THR A 123 -7.39 -7.96 18.73
N ASN A 124 -8.21 -9.00 18.45
CA ASN A 124 -9.01 -9.05 17.24
C ASN A 124 -10.05 -7.93 17.23
N SER A 125 -10.22 -7.32 16.07
CA SER A 125 -11.24 -6.31 15.85
C SER A 125 -12.62 -6.91 16.06
N LYS A 126 -13.48 -6.14 16.72
CA LYS A 126 -14.91 -6.43 16.90
C LYS A 126 -15.78 -5.85 15.77
N ILE A 127 -15.17 -5.12 14.84
CA ILE A 127 -15.88 -4.55 13.70
C ILE A 127 -16.16 -5.68 12.70
N PRO A 128 -17.42 -5.89 12.28
CA PRO A 128 -17.73 -6.87 11.25
C PRO A 128 -16.96 -6.57 9.96
N ARG A 129 -16.44 -7.62 9.32
CA ARG A 129 -15.82 -7.50 7.99
C ARG A 129 -16.91 -7.52 6.92
N ASP A 130 -16.72 -6.73 5.88
CA ASP A 130 -17.62 -6.74 4.73
C ASP A 130 -17.62 -8.13 4.06
N PRO A 131 -18.80 -8.63 3.62
CA PRO A 131 -18.90 -9.90 2.93
C PRO A 131 -18.03 -9.92 1.66
N GLY A 132 -17.25 -11.00 1.49
CA GLY A 132 -16.39 -11.20 0.31
C GLY A 132 -14.99 -10.63 0.43
N LEU A 133 -14.63 -9.98 1.55
CA LEU A 133 -13.23 -9.65 1.82
C LEU A 133 -12.40 -10.93 2.03
N PRO A 134 -11.13 -10.96 1.55
CA PRO A 134 -10.24 -12.07 1.82
C PRO A 134 -9.97 -12.21 3.31
N ASP A 135 -9.69 -13.44 3.75
CA ASP A 135 -9.45 -13.74 5.17
C ASP A 135 -8.28 -12.94 5.75
N THR A 136 -7.28 -12.61 4.94
CA THR A 136 -6.17 -11.73 5.31
C THR A 136 -5.87 -10.74 4.19
N PHE A 137 -5.62 -9.48 4.54
CA PHE A 137 -5.23 -8.40 3.63
C PHE A 137 -4.35 -7.39 4.38
N CYS A 138 -3.67 -6.52 3.64
CA CYS A 138 -2.81 -5.47 4.23
C CYS A 138 -3.66 -4.28 4.62
N ALA A 139 -4.21 -3.57 3.63
CA ALA A 139 -5.17 -2.51 3.83
C ALA A 139 -6.11 -2.44 2.63
N TYR A 140 -7.12 -1.57 2.70
CA TYR A 140 -7.89 -1.09 1.55
C TYR A 140 -8.50 0.28 1.84
N VAL A 141 -8.93 0.99 0.81
CA VAL A 141 -9.73 2.24 0.92
C VAL A 141 -11.00 2.15 0.10
N ASN A 142 -12.01 2.97 0.40
CA ASN A 142 -13.07 3.25 -0.57
C ASN A 142 -12.61 4.37 -1.51
N TYR A 143 -12.29 4.04 -2.76
CA TYR A 143 -11.69 4.95 -3.75
C TYR A 143 -12.56 6.17 -4.08
N GLU A 144 -13.89 6.00 -4.08
CA GLU A 144 -14.86 7.07 -4.38
C GLU A 144 -14.97 8.09 -3.25
N GLN A 145 -14.42 7.78 -2.07
CA GLN A 145 -14.51 8.65 -0.91
C GLN A 145 -13.67 9.93 -1.11
N GLN A 146 -14.33 11.09 -1.05
CA GLN A 146 -13.70 12.40 -1.29
C GLN A 146 -13.51 13.27 -0.04
N ASN A 147 -14.06 12.85 1.09
CA ASN A 147 -13.93 13.56 2.37
C ASN A 147 -13.81 12.55 3.53
N ASN A 148 -13.25 13.00 4.66
CA ASN A 148 -13.08 12.17 5.87
C ASN A 148 -12.41 10.82 5.58
N TYR A 149 -11.38 10.81 4.71
CA TYR A 149 -10.75 9.61 4.16
C TYR A 149 -10.56 8.51 5.20
N LYS A 150 -11.02 7.30 4.87
CA LYS A 150 -10.87 6.10 5.70
C LYS A 150 -9.96 5.08 5.04
N ILE A 151 -9.07 4.52 5.84
CA ILE A 151 -8.15 3.44 5.44
C ILE A 151 -8.41 2.27 6.37
N TYR A 152 -8.78 1.13 5.81
CA TYR A 152 -9.14 -0.07 6.54
C TYR A 152 -7.92 -0.98 6.65
N ILE A 153 -7.50 -1.27 7.87
CA ILE A 153 -6.23 -1.96 8.15
C ILE A 153 -6.51 -3.42 8.51
N GLY A 154 -5.89 -4.34 7.77
CA GLY A 154 -5.99 -5.78 7.98
C GLY A 154 -4.76 -6.37 8.67
N ILE A 155 -4.84 -7.66 8.99
CA ILE A 155 -3.79 -8.36 9.74
C ILE A 155 -2.42 -8.36 9.03
N ASN A 156 -2.38 -8.34 7.69
CA ASN A 156 -1.11 -8.36 6.97
C ASN A 156 -0.32 -7.05 7.08
N PHE A 157 -0.96 -5.95 7.50
CA PHE A 157 -0.27 -4.70 7.84
C PHE A 157 0.59 -4.82 9.10
N THR A 158 0.17 -5.69 10.03
CA THR A 158 0.96 -5.96 11.24
C THR A 158 2.18 -6.83 10.90
N GLY A 159 2.01 -7.74 9.93
CA GLY A 159 2.99 -8.69 9.48
C GLY A 159 2.38 -9.77 8.59
N ARG A 160 3.19 -10.37 7.71
CA ARG A 160 2.77 -11.41 6.74
C ARG A 160 3.27 -12.80 7.16
N ILE A 161 2.54 -13.84 6.74
CA ILE A 161 2.97 -15.22 6.90
C ILE A 161 4.13 -15.50 5.94
N ASN A 162 5.25 -15.97 6.47
CA ASN A 162 6.44 -16.35 5.71
C ASN A 162 6.39 -17.83 5.25
N ALA A 163 7.40 -18.27 4.51
CA ALA A 163 7.48 -19.63 3.97
C ALA A 163 7.48 -20.75 5.04
N ASN A 164 7.79 -20.41 6.28
CA ASN A 164 7.79 -21.32 7.41
C ASN A 164 6.46 -21.28 8.20
N ASN A 165 5.41 -20.68 7.63
CA ASN A 165 4.10 -20.49 8.27
C ASN A 165 4.15 -19.66 9.56
N PHE A 166 5.07 -18.70 9.66
CA PHE A 166 5.12 -17.76 10.78
C PHE A 166 4.79 -16.34 10.33
N ARG A 167 3.98 -15.62 11.10
CA ARG A 167 3.75 -14.19 10.89
C ARG A 167 4.99 -13.40 11.33
N THR A 168 5.65 -12.75 10.39
CA THR A 168 6.79 -11.85 10.66
C THR A 168 6.30 -10.41 10.63
N CYS A 169 6.69 -9.60 11.61
CA CYS A 169 6.23 -8.21 11.66
C CYS A 169 6.70 -7.41 10.47
N GLU A 170 5.74 -6.66 9.92
CA GLU A 170 6.01 -5.80 8.79
C GLU A 170 6.90 -4.65 9.24
N ILE A 171 7.89 -4.32 8.41
CA ILE A 171 8.77 -3.18 8.65
C ILE A 171 8.04 -1.87 8.42
N VAL A 172 8.45 -0.81 9.11
CA VAL A 172 7.79 0.50 9.01
C VAL A 172 8.08 1.16 7.65
N MET A 173 9.33 1.11 7.18
CA MET A 173 9.83 1.72 5.94
C MET A 173 10.63 0.71 5.12
N GLY A 174 10.80 0.97 3.82
CA GLY A 174 11.47 0.08 2.88
C GLY A 174 10.51 -0.86 2.13
N LYS A 175 11.07 -1.95 1.60
CA LYS A 175 10.36 -2.89 0.73
C LYS A 175 9.22 -3.62 1.44
N GLY A 176 8.02 -3.60 0.86
CA GLY A 176 6.81 -4.22 1.40
C GLY A 176 6.30 -3.59 2.71
N SER A 177 6.82 -2.40 3.05
CA SER A 177 6.60 -1.80 4.36
C SER A 177 5.18 -1.29 4.58
N ARG A 178 4.86 -1.00 5.85
CA ARG A 178 3.64 -0.30 6.25
C ARG A 178 3.48 1.04 5.53
N VAL A 179 4.54 1.84 5.44
CA VAL A 179 4.51 3.14 4.75
C VAL A 179 4.24 2.96 3.25
N ALA A 180 4.93 2.03 2.58
CA ALA A 180 4.69 1.76 1.17
C ALA A 180 3.23 1.31 0.93
N SER A 181 2.71 0.43 1.80
CA SER A 181 1.31 0.00 1.76
C SER A 181 0.34 1.17 1.97
N LEU A 182 0.61 2.12 2.87
CA LEU A 182 -0.25 3.31 3.03
C LEU A 182 -0.21 4.21 1.80
N CYS A 183 0.96 4.43 1.19
CA CYS A 183 1.07 5.20 -0.05
C CYS A 183 0.33 4.53 -1.21
N HIS A 184 0.40 3.20 -1.30
CA HIS A 184 -0.39 2.39 -2.23
C HIS A 184 -1.88 2.70 -2.04
N GLU A 185 -2.40 2.52 -0.82
CA GLU A 185 -3.82 2.73 -0.54
C GLU A 185 -4.29 4.17 -0.81
N ILE A 186 -3.50 5.16 -0.40
CA ILE A 186 -3.85 6.57 -0.61
C ILE A 186 -3.84 6.93 -2.09
N SER A 187 -3.03 6.25 -2.91
CA SER A 187 -3.03 6.47 -4.36
C SER A 187 -4.35 6.07 -5.04
N HIS A 188 -5.10 5.14 -4.46
CA HIS A 188 -6.39 4.68 -5.00
C HIS A 188 -7.51 5.71 -4.90
N PHE A 189 -7.46 6.64 -3.96
CA PHE A 189 -8.50 7.68 -3.88
C PHE A 189 -8.62 8.40 -5.23
N GLU A 190 -9.84 8.58 -5.73
CA GLU A 190 -10.03 9.16 -7.05
C GLU A 190 -9.58 10.61 -7.12
N LYS A 191 -9.23 11.07 -8.32
CA LYS A 191 -9.07 12.50 -8.60
C LYS A 191 -10.42 13.18 -8.48
N THR A 192 -10.52 14.30 -7.76
CA THR A 192 -11.81 15.01 -7.69
C THR A 192 -12.12 15.74 -9.00
N PHE A 193 -13.40 15.73 -9.37
CA PHE A 193 -13.92 16.37 -10.58
C PHE A 193 -14.12 17.88 -10.49
N LEU A 194 -14.13 18.44 -9.27
CA LEU A 194 -14.45 19.85 -8.98
C LEU A 194 -13.20 20.70 -8.80
N ASP A 195 -12.11 20.12 -8.30
CA ASP A 195 -10.81 20.78 -8.19
C ASP A 195 -9.72 19.77 -8.55
N SER A 196 -9.06 19.97 -9.69
CA SER A 196 -7.95 19.11 -10.11
C SER A 196 -6.80 19.09 -9.09
N SER A 197 -6.80 19.99 -8.11
CA SER A 197 -5.83 20.03 -7.02
C SER A 197 -6.17 19.12 -5.82
N ILE A 198 -7.37 18.52 -5.75
CA ILE A 198 -7.89 17.70 -4.64
C ILE A 198 -8.19 16.27 -5.10
N GLY A 199 -8.23 15.32 -4.16
CA GLY A 199 -8.39 13.90 -4.40
C GLY A 199 -7.05 13.18 -4.53
N GLY A 200 -7.10 11.86 -4.65
CA GLY A 200 -5.92 11.03 -4.91
C GLY A 200 -5.62 10.95 -6.40
N ILE A 201 -5.00 9.85 -6.82
CA ILE A 201 -4.56 9.64 -8.20
C ILE A 201 -5.60 8.83 -8.98
N GLY A 202 -6.38 7.98 -8.29
CA GLY A 202 -7.30 7.03 -8.91
C GLY A 202 -6.58 5.83 -9.51
N THR A 203 -5.47 5.40 -8.91
CA THR A 203 -4.75 4.19 -9.34
C THR A 203 -5.63 2.95 -9.18
N ALA A 204 -5.25 1.87 -9.87
CA ALA A 204 -5.89 0.57 -9.75
C ALA A 204 -4.85 -0.53 -9.49
N ASP A 205 -5.35 -1.67 -9.00
CA ASP A 205 -4.57 -2.88 -8.83
C ASP A 205 -4.62 -3.72 -10.10
N TYR A 206 -3.60 -3.57 -10.93
CA TYR A 206 -3.54 -4.32 -12.19
C TYR A 206 -3.35 -5.82 -11.90
N ASP A 207 -3.97 -6.64 -12.74
CA ASP A 207 -3.92 -8.10 -12.59
C ASP A 207 -2.52 -8.67 -12.92
N VAL A 208 -2.37 -10.00 -12.74
CA VAL A 208 -1.13 -10.71 -13.04
C VAL A 208 -0.64 -10.56 -14.50
N ASN A 209 -1.49 -10.12 -15.42
CA ASN A 209 -1.18 -9.90 -16.84
C ASN A 209 -0.91 -8.43 -17.17
N GLY A 210 -1.01 -7.54 -16.18
CA GLY A 210 -0.89 -6.10 -16.38
C GLY A 210 -2.14 -5.51 -17.04
N GLN A 211 -3.33 -6.03 -16.72
CA GLN A 211 -4.61 -5.49 -17.16
C GLN A 211 -5.32 -4.79 -16.01
N LYS A 212 -5.92 -3.62 -16.29
CA LYS A 212 -6.74 -2.90 -15.33
C LYS A 212 -8.02 -3.71 -15.05
N PRO A 213 -8.37 -3.99 -13.79
CA PRO A 213 -9.60 -4.71 -13.47
C PRO A 213 -10.83 -3.88 -13.90
N LYS A 214 -11.89 -4.55 -14.36
CA LYS A 214 -13.16 -3.90 -14.73
C LYS A 214 -13.97 -3.48 -13.50
N SER A 215 -13.84 -4.23 -12.42
CA SER A 215 -14.42 -3.90 -11.12
C SER A 215 -13.54 -4.46 -10.00
N ARG A 216 -13.65 -3.90 -8.79
CA ARG A 216 -12.93 -4.43 -7.61
C ARG A 216 -13.30 -5.86 -7.24
N LYS A 217 -14.52 -6.31 -7.58
CA LYS A 217 -14.95 -7.69 -7.33
C LYS A 217 -14.20 -8.71 -8.18
N ASP A 218 -13.54 -8.24 -9.24
CA ASP A 218 -12.72 -9.07 -10.12
C ASP A 218 -11.29 -9.24 -9.59
N ASP A 219 -10.93 -8.51 -8.54
CA ASP A 219 -9.62 -8.66 -7.91
C ASP A 219 -9.59 -9.86 -6.97
N LYS A 220 -8.98 -10.93 -7.48
CA LYS A 220 -8.78 -12.22 -6.81
C LYS A 220 -7.30 -12.55 -6.68
N TRP A 221 -6.43 -11.59 -6.97
CA TRP A 221 -5.02 -11.85 -7.14
C TRP A 221 -4.29 -11.65 -5.81
N SER A 222 -3.28 -12.49 -5.58
CA SER A 222 -2.40 -12.32 -4.44
C SER A 222 -1.47 -11.13 -4.66
N TYR A 223 -0.95 -10.58 -3.56
CA TYR A 223 0.13 -9.58 -3.57
C TYR A 223 1.26 -9.92 -4.55
N LYS A 224 1.73 -11.18 -4.55
CA LYS A 224 2.79 -11.63 -5.48
C LYS A 224 2.36 -11.53 -6.94
N GLN A 225 1.11 -11.88 -7.24
CA GLN A 225 0.58 -11.84 -8.61
C GLN A 225 0.44 -10.40 -9.12
N HIS A 226 0.02 -9.46 -8.27
CA HIS A 226 0.05 -8.04 -8.65
C HIS A 226 1.46 -7.52 -8.88
N LEU A 227 2.44 -7.91 -8.06
CA LEU A 227 3.84 -7.56 -8.30
C LEU A 227 4.36 -8.07 -9.66
N GLU A 228 3.91 -9.25 -10.10
CA GLU A 228 4.21 -9.76 -11.45
C GLU A 228 3.51 -8.93 -12.54
N GLY A 229 2.26 -8.52 -12.32
CA GLY A 229 1.54 -7.57 -13.17
C GLY A 229 2.30 -6.25 -13.34
N ALA A 230 2.73 -5.64 -12.23
CA ALA A 230 3.53 -4.42 -12.20
C ALA A 230 4.84 -4.55 -12.99
N LYS A 231 5.55 -5.69 -12.85
CA LYS A 231 6.76 -5.97 -13.65
C LYS A 231 6.44 -6.09 -15.14
N LYS A 232 5.32 -6.71 -15.52
CA LYS A 232 4.91 -6.80 -16.94
C LYS A 232 4.64 -5.43 -17.54
N LEU A 233 4.03 -4.49 -16.79
CA LEU A 233 3.82 -3.12 -17.26
C LEU A 233 5.16 -2.42 -17.54
N VAL A 234 6.12 -2.53 -16.61
CA VAL A 234 7.48 -1.99 -16.74
C VAL A 234 8.20 -2.58 -17.96
N ASN A 235 8.22 -3.91 -18.09
CA ASN A 235 8.91 -4.58 -19.19
C ASN A 235 8.33 -4.26 -20.58
N LYS A 236 7.04 -3.93 -20.65
CA LYS A 236 6.36 -3.49 -21.88
C LYS A 236 6.57 -2.01 -22.18
N GLY A 237 7.17 -1.24 -21.27
CA GLY A 237 7.22 0.22 -21.35
C GLY A 237 5.83 0.86 -21.35
N SER A 238 4.86 0.27 -20.64
CA SER A 238 3.48 0.75 -20.60
C SER A 238 3.37 2.05 -19.78
N GLU A 239 2.56 3.00 -20.24
CA GLU A 239 2.26 4.24 -19.47
C GLU A 239 1.40 3.94 -18.24
N ASN A 240 0.71 2.80 -18.22
CA ASN A 240 -0.10 2.35 -17.09
C ASN A 240 0.71 2.07 -15.82
N VAL A 241 2.04 2.07 -15.87
CA VAL A 241 2.88 2.04 -14.65
C VAL A 241 2.59 3.21 -13.71
N PHE A 242 2.06 4.32 -14.22
CA PHE A 242 1.66 5.47 -13.39
C PHE A 242 0.21 5.41 -12.90
N ASP A 243 -0.59 4.47 -13.42
CA ASP A 243 -1.96 4.18 -12.99
C ASP A 243 -2.03 2.93 -12.10
N ASN A 244 -0.94 2.17 -11.98
CA ASN A 244 -0.89 0.94 -11.18
C ASN A 244 -0.37 1.20 -9.76
N ALA A 245 -1.19 0.93 -8.74
CA ALA A 245 -0.86 1.20 -7.35
C ALA A 245 0.40 0.46 -6.87
N TYR A 246 0.65 -0.76 -7.36
CA TYR A 246 1.88 -1.51 -7.04
C TYR A 246 3.15 -0.94 -7.67
N ASN A 247 3.07 -0.22 -8.79
CA ASN A 247 4.23 0.52 -9.32
C ASN A 247 4.48 1.79 -8.50
N ILE A 248 3.41 2.47 -8.07
CA ILE A 248 3.47 3.61 -7.16
C ILE A 248 4.03 3.19 -5.79
N GLU A 249 3.60 2.05 -5.24
CA GLU A 249 4.09 1.48 -3.98
C GLU A 249 5.62 1.34 -3.97
N LYS A 250 6.18 0.75 -5.03
CA LYS A 250 7.63 0.58 -5.20
C LYS A 250 8.40 1.90 -5.13
N TYR A 251 7.80 2.98 -5.62
CA TYR A 251 8.41 4.30 -5.50
C TYR A 251 8.50 4.77 -4.05
N PHE A 252 7.69 4.28 -3.13
CA PHE A 252 7.76 4.64 -1.71
C PHE A 252 8.49 3.60 -0.84
N GLU A 253 9.07 2.55 -1.43
CA GLU A 253 9.84 1.50 -0.73
C GLU A 253 11.26 1.95 -0.32
N ILE A 254 11.41 3.13 0.30
CA ILE A 254 12.69 3.67 0.76
C ILE A 254 12.83 3.66 2.28
N ILE A 255 14.07 3.75 2.75
CA ILE A 255 14.43 3.99 4.14
C ILE A 255 15.03 5.40 4.22
N VAL A 256 14.60 6.17 5.21
CA VAL A 256 14.97 7.58 5.45
C VAL A 256 15.49 7.78 6.85
#